data_AF-E7RDC5-F1
#
_entry.id   AF-E7RDC5-F1
#
_cell.length_a   1.000
_cell.length_b   1.000
_cell.length_c   1.000
_cell.angle_alpha   90.00
_cell.angle_beta   90.00
_cell.angle_gamma   90.00
#
_symmetry.space_group_name_H-M   'P 1'
#
loop_
_entity.id
_entity.type
_entity.pdbx_description
1 polymer ?
#
loop_
_entity_poly.entity_id
_entity_poly.type
_entity_poly.pdbx_seq_one_letter_code
_entity_poly.pdbx_strand_id
1 'polypeptide(L)' 'MTHPYEKYENTELWKKIEQALDELVENQDIEEITKREYIVGYICKKLAETEEAK' A
#
# COMPACT_ATOMS: atom_id res chain seq x y z
N MET A 1 1.42 10.61 11.91
CA MET A 1 2.19 11.59 11.11
C MET A 1 1.42 11.76 9.83
N THR A 2 1.31 12.98 9.29
CA THR A 2 0.56 13.16 8.04
C THR A 2 1.38 12.69 6.84
N HIS A 3 0.81 11.86 5.96
CA HIS A 3 1.46 11.41 4.72
C HIS A 3 0.55 11.58 3.50
N PRO A 4 1.09 11.64 2.27
CA PRO A 4 0.32 11.99 1.07
C PRO A 4 -0.81 11.02 0.69
N TYR A 5 -0.88 9.88 1.38
CA TYR A 5 -1.71 8.73 1.04
C TYR A 5 -2.86 8.47 2.02
N GLU A 6 -3.12 9.36 2.98
CA GLU A 6 -4.20 9.23 3.98
C GLU A 6 -5.57 8.90 3.38
N LYS A 7 -5.86 9.44 2.19
CA LYS A 7 -7.11 9.17 1.47
C LYS A 7 -7.35 7.69 1.16
N TYR A 8 -6.33 6.84 1.25
CA TYR A 8 -6.41 5.41 0.98
C TYR A 8 -6.50 4.53 2.23
N GLU A 9 -6.10 5.00 3.41
CA GLU A 9 -5.93 4.18 4.64
C GLU A 9 -7.17 3.38 5.06
N ASN A 10 -8.36 3.94 4.85
CA ASN A 10 -9.62 3.31 5.23
C ASN A 10 -10.27 2.48 4.10
N THR A 11 -9.56 2.29 2.98
CA THR A 11 -10.08 1.52 1.84
C THR A 11 -9.78 0.04 1.99
N GLU A 12 -10.65 -0.80 1.42
CA GLU A 12 -10.39 -2.25 1.33
C GLU A 12 -9.15 -2.57 0.50
N LEU A 13 -8.78 -1.70 -0.44
CA LEU A 13 -7.56 -1.83 -1.22
C LEU A 13 -6.31 -1.69 -0.33
N TRP A 14 -6.29 -0.69 0.54
CA TRP A 14 -5.19 -0.48 1.49
C TRP A 14 -5.01 -1.70 2.40
N LYS A 15 -6.07 -2.16 3.06
CA LYS A 15 -6.02 -3.32 3.97
C LYS A 15 -5.47 -4.57 3.29
N LYS A 16 -5.90 -4.84 2.05
CA LYS A 16 -5.41 -6.00 1.28
C LYS A 16 -3.94 -5.90 0.94
N ILE A 17 -3.46 -4.72 0.53
CA ILE A 17 -2.03 -4.51 0.20
C ILE A 17 -1.19 -4.58 1.48
N GLU A 18 -1.67 -3.97 2.57
CA GLU A 18 -1.01 -4.01 3.86
C GLU A 18 -0.82 -5.46 4.35
N GLN A 19 -1.88 -6.27 4.30
CA GLN A 19 -1.80 -7.70 4.62
C GLN A 19 -0.85 -8.46 3.69
N ALA A 20 -0.88 -8.20 2.39
CA ALA A 20 0.04 -8.85 1.45
C ALA A 20 1.51 -8.51 1.74
N LEU A 21 1.79 -7.27 2.17
CA LEU A 21 3.15 -6.88 2.58
C LEU A 21 3.56 -7.54 3.89
N ASP A 22 2.65 -7.74 4.85
CA ASP A 22 2.93 -8.51 6.06
C ASP A 22 3.36 -9.93 5.71
N GLU A 23 2.60 -10.62 4.85
CA GLU A 23 2.91 -11.98 4.42
C GLU A 23 4.30 -12.06 3.73
N LEU A 24 4.65 -11.08 2.90
CA LEU A 24 5.96 -11.04 2.23
C LEU A 24 7.12 -10.76 3.19
N VAL A 25 6.92 -9.90 4.18
CA VAL A 25 7.95 -9.63 5.21
C VAL A 25 8.11 -10.82 6.13
N GLU A 26 7.02 -11.46 6.56
CA GLU A 26 7.04 -12.66 7.40
C GLU A 26 7.75 -13.83 6.71
N ASN A 27 7.54 -13.99 5.41
CA ASN A 27 8.20 -15.01 4.59
C ASN A 27 9.66 -14.65 4.22
N GLN A 28 10.15 -13.47 4.61
CA GLN A 28 11.47 -12.94 4.24
C GLN A 28 11.67 -12.77 2.72
N ASP A 29 10.58 -12.64 1.97
CA ASP A 29 10.63 -12.40 0.53
C ASP A 29 11.08 -10.97 0.22
N ILE A 30 10.76 -10.03 1.13
CA ILE A 30 11.15 -8.62 1.03
C ILE A 30 11.64 -8.07 2.38
N GLU A 31 12.45 -7.02 2.32
CA GLU A 31 12.77 -6.16 3.46
C GLU A 31 12.29 -4.74 3.18
N GLU A 32 11.51 -4.16 4.08
CA GLU A 32 11.01 -2.80 3.96
C GLU A 32 12.03 -1.78 4.48
N ILE A 33 12.65 -1.03 3.58
CA ILE A 33 13.57 0.07 3.93
C ILE A 33 12.87 1.44 4.03
N THR A 34 11.59 1.51 3.64
CA THR A 34 10.75 2.70 3.69
C THR A 34 9.54 2.42 4.57
N LYS A 35 8.94 3.45 5.17
CA LYS A 35 7.74 3.27 6.00
C LYS A 35 6.60 2.63 5.20
N ARG A 36 5.94 1.64 5.82
CA ARG A 36 4.81 0.88 5.26
C ARG A 36 3.75 1.77 4.60
N GLU A 37 3.37 2.85 5.28
CA GLU A 37 2.37 3.83 4.81
C GLU A 37 2.70 4.49 3.45
N TYR A 38 3.99 4.65 3.12
CA TYR A 38 4.41 5.16 1.81
C TYR A 38 4.38 4.08 0.73
N ILE A 39 4.73 2.84 1.08
CA ILE A 39 4.72 1.69 0.16
C ILE A 39 3.28 1.36 -0.21
N VAL A 40 2.42 1.09 0.78
CA VAL A 40 1.00 0.79 0.59
C VAL A 40 0.33 1.92 -0.17
N GLY A 41 0.54 3.17 0.27
CA GLY A 41 -0.06 4.34 -0.35
C GLY A 41 0.32 4.57 -1.80
N TYR A 42 1.58 4.33 -2.17
CA TYR A 42 2.02 4.43 -3.57
C TYR A 42 1.36 3.36 -4.45
N ILE A 43 1.25 2.13 -3.95
CA ILE A 43 0.59 1.02 -4.67
C ILE A 43 -0.91 1.34 -4.84
N CYS A 44 -1.60 1.78 -3.78
CA CYS A 44 -2.99 2.22 -3.86
C CYS A 44 -3.19 3.31 -4.91
N LYS A 45 -2.31 4.31 -4.94
CA LYS A 45 -2.34 5.38 -5.94
C LYS A 45 -2.24 4.81 -7.36
N LYS A 46 -1.29 3.92 -7.62
CA LYS A 46 -1.07 3.36 -8.96
C LYS A 46 -2.25 2.52 -9.45
N LEU A 47 -2.86 1.75 -8.57
CA LEU A 47 -4.03 0.95 -8.90
C LEU A 47 -5.28 1.82 -9.12
N ALA A 48 -5.48 2.86 -8.31
CA ALA A 48 -6.56 3.83 -8.51
C ALA A 48 -6.43 4.61 -9.83
N GLU A 49 -5.22 5.02 -10.21
CA GLU A 49 -4.94 5.66 -11.51
C GLU A 49 -5.29 4.75 -12.70
N THR A 50 -5.27 3.43 -12.53
CA THR A 50 -5.56 2.45 -13.59
C THR A 50 -7.08 2.24 -13.79
N GLU A 51 -7.89 2.47 -12.77
CA GLU A 51 -9.36 2.34 -12.83
C GLU A 51 -10.03 3.55 -13.53
N GLU A 52 -9.42 4.74 -13.51
CA GLU A 52 -9.95 5.94 -14.17
C GLU A 52 -9.77 5.94 -15.71
N ALA A 53 -8.99 5.00 -16.25
CA ALA A 53 -8.67 4.92 -17.68
C ALA A 53 -9.58 3.96 -18.49
N LYS A 54 -10.68 3.48 -17.90
CA LYS A 54 -11.69 2.61 -18.54
C LYS A 54 -13.02 3.33 -18.71
#